data_AF-A0A1B2DHT3-F1
#
_entry.id   AF-A0A1B2DHT3-F1
#
_cell.length_a   1.000
_cell.length_b   1.000
_cell.length_c   1.000
_cell.angle_alpha   90.00
_cell.angle_beta   90.00
_cell.angle_gamma   90.00
#
_symmetry.space_group_name_H-M   'P 1'
#
loop_
_entity.id
_entity.type
_entity.pdbx_description
1 polymer ?
#
loop_
_entity_poly.entity_id
_entity_poly.type
_entity_poly.pdbx_seq_one_letter_code
_entity_poly.pdbx_strand_id
1 'polypeptide(L)'
;MEPWDDDFYCEPSEFERQIEEFRQSLMNSVKDEYKAEMERLRTENAELQQVKNRMKDIERERSHEKNDVERAKRDALKEAKQLRLSELLRDYKHVIYRADYNHEYLEKCGNCDEKRKVRYITPLGREEKEECTCAKHIKRYFIREVHASRIEHYSAAGDISVTYYDDIDEERIIRSTIHKAGTDVKKAKEWFCFEEKEDCEKFIDWMNAQEAAKESK
;
A
#
# COMPACT_ATOMS: atom_id res chain seq x y z
N MET A 1 -39.70 -67.94 -67.75
CA MET A 1 -38.97 -68.11 -66.48
C MET A 1 -37.66 -67.40 -66.69
N GLU A 2 -37.39 -66.24 -66.12
CA GLU A 2 -37.88 -65.57 -64.92
C GLU A 2 -37.46 -64.06 -65.01
N PRO A 3 -37.80 -63.17 -64.07
CA PRO A 3 -38.89 -62.22 -64.28
C PRO A 3 -38.54 -60.75 -63.94
N TRP A 4 -39.44 -59.84 -64.34
CA TRP A 4 -39.58 -58.44 -63.90
C TRP A 4 -38.49 -57.44 -64.32
N ASP A 5 -38.75 -56.78 -65.44
CA ASP A 5 -38.55 -55.33 -65.54
C ASP A 5 -39.50 -54.68 -64.53
N ASP A 6 -38.95 -54.25 -63.39
CA ASP A 6 -39.64 -53.35 -62.47
C ASP A 6 -38.68 -52.21 -62.17
N ASP A 7 -38.55 -51.33 -63.17
CA ASP A 7 -37.92 -50.03 -63.06
C ASP A 7 -38.83 -49.19 -62.12
N PHE A 8 -38.56 -49.37 -60.83
CA PHE A 8 -39.33 -48.97 -59.66
C PHE A 8 -39.35 -47.44 -59.46
N TYR A 9 -39.72 -46.68 -60.48
CA TYR A 9 -40.04 -45.26 -60.34
C TYR A 9 -41.53 -45.13 -59.95
N CYS A 10 -41.82 -45.39 -58.68
CA CYS A 10 -43.09 -44.97 -58.09
C CYS A 10 -43.09 -43.44 -57.96
N GLU A 11 -43.84 -42.76 -58.83
CA GLU A 11 -44.23 -41.37 -58.56
C GLU A 11 -45.04 -41.33 -57.25
N PRO A 12 -44.67 -40.46 -56.29
CA PRO A 12 -45.37 -40.38 -55.01
C PRO A 12 -46.87 -40.13 -55.22
N SER A 13 -47.68 -40.97 -54.60
CA SER A 13 -49.13 -40.79 -54.60
C SER A 13 -49.50 -39.41 -54.04
N GLU A 14 -50.63 -38.84 -54.47
CA GLU A 14 -51.09 -37.54 -53.93
C GLU A 14 -51.18 -37.54 -52.40
N PHE A 15 -51.51 -38.69 -51.82
CA PHE A 15 -51.55 -38.89 -50.37
C PHE A 15 -50.16 -38.84 -49.72
N GLU A 16 -49.14 -39.45 -50.32
CA GLU A 16 -47.76 -39.37 -49.84
C GLU A 16 -47.20 -37.95 -49.90
N ARG A 17 -47.56 -37.18 -50.94
CA ARG A 17 -47.21 -35.76 -51.04
C ARG A 17 -47.84 -34.93 -49.93
N GLN A 18 -49.13 -35.16 -49.62
CA GLN A 18 -49.81 -34.49 -48.51
C GLN A 18 -49.21 -34.83 -47.14
N ILE A 19 -48.79 -36.09 -46.94
CA ILE A 19 -48.11 -36.51 -45.70
C ILE A 19 -46.75 -35.81 -45.57
N GLU A 20 -45.97 -35.73 -46.64
CA GLU A 20 -44.66 -35.09 -46.59
C GLU A 20 -44.78 -33.58 -46.39
N GLU A 21 -45.74 -32.91 -47.04
CA GLU A 21 -46.05 -31.50 -46.78
C GLU A 21 -46.48 -31.25 -45.32
N PHE A 22 -47.33 -32.11 -44.76
CA PHE A 22 -47.74 -32.01 -43.36
C PHE A 22 -46.56 -32.24 -42.40
N ARG A 23 -45.73 -33.24 -42.68
CA ARG A 23 -44.50 -33.53 -41.92
C ARG A 23 -43.54 -32.34 -41.96
N GLN A 24 -43.33 -31.75 -43.13
CA GLN A 24 -42.45 -30.61 -43.32
C GLN A 24 -43.01 -29.36 -42.60
N SER A 25 -44.32 -29.13 -42.68
CA SER A 25 -45.01 -28.05 -41.97
C SER A 25 -44.86 -28.18 -40.45
N LEU A 26 -45.12 -29.37 -39.90
CA LEU A 26 -44.92 -29.65 -38.48
C LEU A 26 -43.46 -29.47 -38.06
N MET A 27 -42.52 -29.99 -38.84
CA MET A 27 -41.09 -29.89 -38.55
C MET A 27 -40.62 -28.43 -38.57
N ASN A 28 -41.12 -27.62 -39.51
CA ASN A 28 -40.83 -26.19 -39.57
C ASN A 28 -41.46 -25.45 -38.38
N SER A 29 -42.73 -25.72 -38.04
CA SER A 29 -43.41 -25.11 -36.88
C SER A 29 -42.63 -25.36 -35.59
N VAL A 30 -42.28 -26.62 -35.30
CA VAL A 30 -41.53 -26.97 -34.10
C VAL A 30 -40.14 -26.33 -34.10
N LYS A 31 -39.47 -26.30 -35.25
CA LYS A 31 -38.14 -25.70 -35.39
C LYS A 31 -38.18 -24.19 -35.17
N ASP A 32 -39.21 -23.51 -35.64
CA ASP A 32 -39.34 -22.06 -35.52
C ASP A 32 -39.80 -21.65 -34.12
N GLU A 33 -40.68 -22.42 -33.47
CA GLU A 33 -41.00 -22.29 -32.05
C GLU A 33 -39.75 -22.46 -31.17
N TYR A 34 -38.96 -23.51 -31.43
CA TYR A 34 -37.73 -23.76 -30.68
C TYR A 34 -36.72 -22.62 -30.85
N LYS A 35 -36.53 -22.12 -32.09
CA LYS A 35 -35.66 -20.96 -32.34
C LYS A 35 -36.17 -19.71 -31.62
N ALA A 36 -37.47 -19.43 -31.67
CA ALA A 36 -38.05 -18.27 -31.03
C ALA A 36 -37.86 -18.30 -29.51
N GLU A 37 -38.05 -19.47 -28.89
CA GLU A 37 -37.82 -19.65 -27.45
C GLU A 37 -36.33 -19.55 -27.10
N MET A 38 -35.44 -20.11 -27.92
CA MET A 38 -33.99 -19.97 -27.71
C MET A 38 -33.52 -18.52 -27.80
N GLU A 39 -34.04 -17.74 -28.75
CA GLU A 39 -33.71 -16.30 -28.85
C GLU A 39 -34.29 -15.50 -27.69
N ARG A 40 -35.51 -15.83 -27.23
CA ARG A 40 -36.09 -15.24 -26.01
C ARG A 40 -35.21 -15.52 -24.80
N LEU A 41 -34.82 -16.77 -24.58
CA LEU A 41 -33.95 -17.16 -23.46
C LEU A 41 -32.57 -16.51 -23.54
N ARG A 42 -32.00 -16.36 -24.74
CA ARG A 42 -30.73 -15.65 -24.94
C ARG A 42 -30.83 -14.19 -24.54
N THR A 43 -31.92 -13.54 -24.94
CA THR A 43 -32.19 -12.13 -24.62
C THR A 43 -32.37 -11.93 -23.11
N GLU A 44 -33.21 -12.76 -22.50
CA GLU A 44 -33.45 -12.72 -21.05
C GLU A 44 -32.18 -13.01 -20.25
N ASN A 45 -31.36 -13.99 -20.68
CA ASN A 45 -30.08 -14.25 -20.02
C ASN A 45 -29.13 -13.03 -20.10
N ALA A 46 -29.07 -12.37 -21.25
CA ALA A 46 -28.25 -11.17 -21.42
C ALA A 46 -28.70 -10.03 -20.49
N GLU A 47 -30.00 -9.80 -20.38
CA GLU A 47 -30.58 -8.81 -19.45
C GLU A 47 -30.28 -9.17 -17.99
N LEU A 48 -30.44 -10.43 -17.61
CA LEU A 48 -30.14 -10.91 -16.25
C LEU A 48 -28.66 -10.77 -15.91
N GLN A 49 -27.74 -11.05 -16.84
CA GLN A 49 -26.31 -10.81 -16.63
C GLN A 49 -26.01 -9.32 -16.45
N GLN A 50 -26.67 -8.45 -17.22
CA GLN A 50 -26.51 -7.01 -17.08
C GLN A 50 -26.98 -6.52 -15.70
N VAL A 51 -28.17 -6.96 -15.25
CA VAL A 51 -28.70 -6.62 -13.92
C VAL A 51 -27.77 -7.14 -12.83
N LYS A 52 -27.31 -8.39 -12.93
CA LYS A 52 -26.37 -8.99 -11.98
C LYS A 52 -25.07 -8.19 -11.84
N ASN A 53 -24.52 -7.72 -12.96
CA ASN A 53 -23.30 -6.90 -12.94
C ASN A 53 -23.57 -5.55 -12.27
N ARG A 54 -24.68 -4.87 -12.59
CA ARG A 54 -25.08 -3.63 -11.92
C ARG A 54 -25.27 -3.79 -10.42
N MET A 55 -25.89 -4.90 -9.98
CA MET A 55 -26.05 -5.17 -8.55
C MET A 55 -24.70 -5.34 -7.84
N LYS A 56 -23.76 -6.07 -8.45
CA LYS A 56 -22.40 -6.23 -7.92
C LYS A 56 -21.63 -4.91 -7.86
N ASP A 57 -21.86 -4.01 -8.81
CA ASP A 57 -21.23 -2.69 -8.81
C ASP A 57 -21.77 -1.84 -7.67
N ILE A 58 -23.09 -1.81 -7.47
CA ILE A 58 -23.75 -1.12 -6.35
C ILE A 58 -23.29 -1.69 -5.00
N GLU A 59 -23.18 -3.01 -4.87
CA GLU A 59 -22.69 -3.64 -3.64
C GLU A 59 -21.25 -3.24 -3.32
N ARG A 60 -20.38 -3.17 -4.35
CA ARG A 60 -19.00 -2.71 -4.19
C ARG A 60 -18.96 -1.25 -3.77
N GLU A 61 -19.71 -0.39 -4.46
CA GLU A 61 -19.79 1.04 -4.14
C GLU A 61 -20.24 1.28 -2.70
N ARG A 62 -21.33 0.64 -2.27
CA ARG A 62 -21.81 0.71 -0.88
C ARG A 62 -20.80 0.22 0.14
N SER A 63 -20.05 -0.84 -0.19
CA SER A 63 -18.98 -1.34 0.67
C SER A 63 -17.84 -0.34 0.79
N HIS A 64 -17.45 0.30 -0.31
CA HIS A 64 -16.45 1.37 -0.32
C HIS A 64 -16.92 2.57 0.52
N GLU A 65 -18.12 3.09 0.29
CA GLU A 65 -18.69 4.21 1.05
C GLU A 65 -18.73 3.91 2.56
N LYS A 66 -19.16 2.70 2.94
CA LYS A 66 -19.18 2.29 4.35
C LYS A 66 -17.78 2.29 4.96
N ASN A 67 -16.78 1.77 4.24
CA ASN A 67 -15.41 1.75 4.70
C ASN A 67 -14.81 3.16 4.82
N ASP A 68 -15.16 4.06 3.91
CA ASP A 68 -14.72 5.45 3.92
C ASP A 68 -15.33 6.22 5.09
N VAL A 69 -16.62 6.03 5.37
CA VAL A 69 -17.28 6.61 6.55
C VAL A 69 -16.68 6.08 7.85
N GLU A 70 -16.45 4.77 7.96
CA GLU A 70 -15.81 4.19 9.15
C GLU A 70 -14.34 4.62 9.32
N ARG A 71 -13.64 4.94 8.22
CA ARG A 71 -12.31 5.54 8.27
C ARG A 71 -12.40 6.98 8.77
N ALA A 72 -13.22 7.81 8.14
CA ALA A 72 -13.42 9.20 8.54
C ALA A 72 -13.84 9.35 10.01
N LYS A 73 -14.72 8.45 10.49
CA LYS A 73 -15.11 8.40 11.91
C LYS A 73 -13.94 8.07 12.83
N ARG A 74 -13.10 7.10 12.46
CA ARG A 74 -11.90 6.75 13.23
C ARG A 74 -10.90 7.89 13.27
N ASP A 75 -10.70 8.56 12.15
CA ASP A 75 -9.78 9.70 12.03
C ASP A 75 -10.29 10.88 12.86
N ALA A 76 -11.57 11.24 12.75
CA ALA A 76 -12.18 12.28 13.57
C ALA A 76 -12.11 11.96 15.09
N LEU A 77 -12.31 10.69 15.48
CA LEU A 77 -12.14 10.27 16.88
C LEU A 77 -10.69 10.34 17.34
N LYS A 78 -9.72 10.01 16.47
CA LYS A 78 -8.29 10.11 16.74
C LYS A 78 -7.92 11.59 16.96
N GLU A 79 -8.31 12.46 16.04
CA GLU A 79 -8.08 13.91 16.11
C GLU A 79 -8.69 14.53 17.38
N ALA A 80 -9.96 14.20 17.69
CA ALA A 80 -10.61 14.72 18.90
C ALA A 80 -9.89 14.29 20.19
N LYS A 81 -9.38 13.04 20.24
CA LYS A 81 -8.59 12.55 21.38
C LYS A 81 -7.23 13.25 21.46
N GLN A 82 -6.57 13.47 20.31
CA GLN A 82 -5.29 14.15 20.24
C GLN A 82 -5.42 15.61 20.67
N LEU A 83 -6.41 16.35 20.17
CA LEU A 83 -6.70 17.71 20.59
C LEU A 83 -6.90 17.79 22.10
N ARG A 84 -7.78 16.94 22.65
CA ARG A 84 -8.02 16.88 24.10
C ARG A 84 -6.74 16.59 24.89
N LEU A 85 -5.91 15.66 24.43
CA LEU A 85 -4.66 15.33 25.10
C LEU A 85 -3.65 16.48 25.02
N SER A 86 -3.55 17.15 23.88
CA SER A 86 -2.66 18.30 23.67
C SER A 86 -3.03 19.50 24.55
N GLU A 87 -4.33 19.71 24.80
CA GLU A 87 -4.82 20.72 25.74
C GLU A 87 -4.48 20.35 27.19
N LEU A 88 -4.73 19.10 27.59
CA LEU A 88 -4.46 18.63 28.95
C LEU A 88 -2.97 18.64 29.30
N LEU A 89 -2.11 18.34 28.31
CA LEU A 89 -0.66 18.27 28.50
C LEU A 89 0.07 19.59 28.24
N ARG A 90 -0.64 20.65 27.81
CA ARG A 90 -0.04 21.94 27.41
C ARG A 90 0.93 22.49 28.46
N ASP A 91 0.53 22.48 29.72
CA ASP A 91 1.30 23.06 30.83
C ASP A 91 2.44 22.15 31.32
N TYR A 92 2.48 20.90 30.86
CA TYR A 92 3.48 19.88 31.24
C TYR A 92 4.52 19.65 30.14
N LYS A 93 4.45 20.40 29.04
CA LYS A 93 5.46 20.39 27.97
C LYS A 93 6.74 21.05 28.46
N HIS A 94 7.85 20.37 28.28
CA HIS A 94 9.19 20.92 28.48
C HIS A 94 10.08 20.51 27.30
N VAL A 95 11.20 21.21 27.16
CA VAL A 95 12.16 20.95 26.10
C VAL A 95 13.02 19.75 26.49
N ILE A 96 13.14 18.80 25.57
CA ILE A 96 14.11 17.71 25.61
C ILE A 96 14.99 17.79 24.37
N TYR A 97 16.21 17.25 24.47
CA TYR A 97 17.18 17.25 23.39
C TYR A 97 17.36 15.84 22.85
N ARG A 98 17.38 15.72 21.53
CA ARG A 98 17.58 14.46 20.83
C ARG A 98 18.69 14.60 19.80
N ALA A 99 19.50 13.57 19.64
CA ALA A 99 20.40 13.44 18.51
C ALA A 99 19.62 12.99 17.28
N ASP A 100 19.55 13.84 16.27
CA ASP A 100 19.03 13.52 14.93
C ASP A 100 20.20 13.52 13.93
N TYR A 101 19.99 13.05 12.70
CA TYR A 101 21.05 12.99 11.69
C TYR A 101 20.59 13.33 10.29
N ASN A 102 21.51 13.92 9.53
CA ASN A 102 21.38 14.12 8.09
C ASN A 102 22.46 13.36 7.34
N HIS A 103 22.17 12.99 6.09
CA HIS A 103 23.16 12.42 5.19
C HIS A 103 23.78 13.55 4.35
N GLU A 104 25.06 13.82 4.58
CA GLU A 104 25.82 14.78 3.79
C GLU A 104 26.59 14.02 2.71
N TYR A 105 26.33 14.36 1.44
CA TYR A 105 27.09 13.79 0.32
C TYR A 105 28.50 14.37 0.27
N LEU A 106 29.46 13.55 -0.15
CA LEU A 106 30.81 14.00 -0.48
C LEU A 106 30.80 15.03 -1.63
N GLU A 107 31.93 15.69 -1.86
CA GLU A 107 32.08 16.61 -2.99
C GLU A 107 31.73 15.92 -4.32
N LYS A 108 31.00 16.64 -5.19
CA LYS A 108 30.53 16.08 -6.45
C LYS A 108 31.70 15.98 -7.43
N CYS A 109 31.86 14.82 -8.08
CA CYS A 109 32.86 14.65 -9.14
C CYS A 109 32.34 15.18 -10.49
N GLY A 110 33.25 15.53 -11.40
CA GLY A 110 32.90 16.00 -12.75
C GLY A 110 32.36 14.92 -13.70
N ASN A 111 32.40 13.65 -13.32
CA ASN A 111 32.08 12.51 -14.18
C ASN A 111 30.67 11.94 -14.00
N CYS A 112 29.86 12.52 -13.10
CA CYS A 112 28.53 12.02 -12.76
C CYS A 112 27.43 13.03 -13.11
N ASP A 113 26.21 12.51 -13.31
CA ASP A 113 25.04 13.35 -13.53
C ASP A 113 24.55 14.06 -12.24
N GLU A 114 23.48 14.83 -12.32
CA GLU A 114 22.88 15.52 -11.16
C GLU A 114 22.48 14.57 -10.03
N LYS A 115 22.13 13.32 -10.37
CA LYS A 115 21.75 12.29 -9.41
C LYS A 115 22.97 11.47 -8.95
N ARG A 116 24.19 11.95 -9.24
CA ARG A 116 25.46 11.28 -8.93
C ARG A 116 25.54 9.88 -9.55
N LYS A 117 24.99 9.70 -10.76
CA LYS A 117 25.06 8.44 -11.51
C LYS A 117 25.97 8.55 -12.72
N VAL A 118 26.68 7.46 -13.03
CA VAL A 118 27.52 7.30 -14.21
C VAL A 118 26.76 6.47 -15.23
N ARG A 119 26.66 6.96 -16.47
CA ARG A 119 26.01 6.24 -17.56
C ARG A 119 27.02 5.33 -18.24
N TYR A 120 26.64 4.09 -18.51
CA TYR A 120 27.47 3.14 -19.26
C TYR A 120 26.62 2.28 -20.18
N ILE A 121 27.26 1.71 -21.20
CA ILE A 121 26.61 0.80 -22.13
C ILE A 121 26.99 -0.62 -21.70
N THR A 122 25.99 -1.43 -21.40
CA THR A 122 26.19 -2.85 -21.09
C THR A 122 26.75 -3.60 -22.31
N PRO A 123 27.40 -4.76 -22.13
CA PRO A 123 27.85 -5.59 -23.25
C PRO A 123 26.73 -6.00 -24.23
N LEU A 124 25.46 -5.92 -23.80
CA LEU A 124 24.26 -6.17 -24.60
C LEU A 124 23.73 -4.93 -25.32
N GLY A 125 24.46 -3.80 -25.28
CA GLY A 125 24.08 -2.56 -25.97
C GLY A 125 22.99 -1.73 -25.28
N ARG A 126 22.65 -2.03 -24.02
CA ARG A 126 21.66 -1.24 -23.25
C ARG A 126 22.35 -0.15 -22.45
N GLU A 127 21.76 1.05 -22.43
CA GLU A 127 22.18 2.13 -21.53
C GLU A 127 21.70 1.83 -20.11
N GLU A 128 22.65 1.71 -19.19
CA GLU A 128 22.41 1.52 -17.75
C GLU A 128 23.09 2.64 -16.95
N LYS A 129 22.71 2.74 -15.67
CA LYS A 129 23.25 3.76 -14.75
C LYS A 129 23.80 3.11 -13.50
N GLU A 130 25.05 3.41 -13.19
CA GLU A 130 25.70 2.99 -11.95
C GLU A 130 25.80 4.16 -10.96
N GLU A 131 25.80 3.88 -9.67
CA GLU A 131 26.06 4.90 -8.65
C GLU A 131 27.53 5.32 -8.69
N CYS A 132 27.77 6.63 -8.72
CA CYS A 132 29.14 7.14 -8.69
C CYS A 132 29.75 6.95 -7.31
N THR A 133 31.07 6.82 -7.24
CA THR A 133 31.82 6.79 -5.97
C THR A 133 31.60 8.06 -5.13
N CYS A 134 31.30 9.20 -5.75
CA CYS A 134 30.94 10.43 -5.04
C CYS A 134 29.49 10.43 -4.49
N ALA A 135 28.68 9.41 -4.77
CA ALA A 135 27.34 9.25 -4.18
C ALA A 135 27.39 8.71 -2.74
N LYS A 136 28.58 8.34 -2.26
CA LYS A 136 28.82 8.07 -0.84
C LYS A 136 28.45 9.30 0.00
N HIS A 137 27.83 9.04 1.13
CA HIS A 137 27.36 10.04 2.06
C HIS A 137 27.74 9.65 3.49
N ILE A 138 27.90 10.66 4.33
CA ILE A 138 28.28 10.51 5.74
C ILE A 138 27.09 10.96 6.59
N LYS A 139 26.82 10.23 7.66
CA LYS A 139 25.84 10.66 8.66
C LYS A 139 26.47 11.74 9.54
N ARG A 140 25.87 12.92 9.58
CA ARG A 140 26.21 13.96 10.55
C ARG A 140 25.06 14.12 11.54
N TYR A 141 25.39 13.93 12.80
CA TYR A 141 24.47 14.10 13.91
C TYR A 141 24.42 15.55 14.36
N PHE A 142 23.22 16.02 14.67
CA PHE A 142 22.94 17.38 15.17
C PHE A 142 21.89 17.33 16.28
N ILE A 143 21.82 18.39 17.08
CA ILE A 143 20.84 18.51 18.16
C ILE A 143 19.51 18.90 17.56
N ARG A 144 18.47 18.15 17.90
CA ARG A 144 17.09 18.52 17.68
C ARG A 144 16.41 18.79 19.02
N GLU A 145 15.88 19.99 19.15
CA GLU A 145 15.03 20.37 20.28
C GLU A 145 13.62 19.84 20.05
N VAL A 146 13.06 19.21 21.07
CA VAL A 146 11.76 18.55 21.02
C VAL A 146 10.94 19.02 22.22
N HIS A 147 9.71 19.47 21.98
CA HIS A 147 8.78 19.78 23.06
C HIS A 147 8.01 18.52 23.42
N ALA A 148 8.18 18.05 24.64
CA ALA A 148 7.52 16.82 25.06
C ALA A 148 6.99 16.87 26.49
N SER A 149 5.92 16.10 26.71
CA SER A 149 5.30 15.93 28.02
C SER A 149 5.78 14.65 28.69
N ARG A 150 6.20 14.73 29.96
CA ARG A 150 6.71 13.59 30.74
C ARG A 150 5.56 12.89 31.45
N ILE A 151 5.37 11.61 31.14
CA ILE A 151 4.48 10.72 31.89
C ILE A 151 5.31 9.60 32.53
N GLU A 152 5.29 9.56 33.85
CA GLU A 152 5.94 8.51 34.64
C GLU A 152 4.95 7.36 34.87
N HIS A 153 5.32 6.17 34.42
CA HIS A 153 4.58 4.95 34.73
C HIS A 153 5.39 4.13 35.73
N TYR A 154 4.80 3.88 36.89
CA TYR A 154 5.30 2.93 37.87
C TYR A 154 4.78 1.54 37.50
N SER A 155 5.67 0.62 37.13
CA SER A 155 5.29 -0.78 37.00
C SER A 155 5.07 -1.38 38.39
N ALA A 156 4.23 -2.42 38.49
CA ALA A 156 4.06 -3.18 39.73
C ALA A 156 5.37 -3.84 40.22
N ALA A 157 6.37 -3.96 39.33
CA ALA A 157 7.71 -4.47 39.64
C ALA A 157 8.68 -3.37 40.14
N GLY A 158 8.24 -2.11 40.23
CA GLY A 158 9.06 -0.99 40.70
C GLY A 158 9.89 -0.31 39.61
N ASP A 159 9.78 -0.74 38.34
CA ASP A 159 10.43 -0.08 37.23
C ASP A 159 9.70 1.21 36.86
N ILE A 160 10.45 2.31 36.75
CA ILE A 160 9.95 3.60 36.27
C ILE A 160 10.19 3.67 34.77
N SER A 161 9.13 3.64 33.97
CA SER A 161 9.23 3.99 32.54
C SER A 161 8.70 5.40 32.33
N VAL A 162 9.55 6.28 31.82
CA VAL A 162 9.17 7.64 31.45
C VAL A 162 8.87 7.68 29.96
N THR A 163 7.68 8.14 29.60
CA THR A 163 7.27 8.30 28.20
C THR A 163 7.15 9.77 27.86
N TYR A 164 7.70 10.16 26.72
CA TYR A 164 7.64 11.51 26.18
C TYR A 164 6.68 11.55 24.98
N TYR A 165 5.77 12.51 24.99
CA TYR A 165 4.87 12.77 23.88
C TYR A 165 5.37 14.00 23.13
N ASP A 166 5.91 13.79 21.93
CA ASP A 166 6.33 14.85 21.00
C ASP A 166 5.13 15.28 20.14
N ASP A 167 5.00 16.59 19.89
CA ASP A 167 3.99 17.14 18.97
C ASP A 167 4.51 17.26 17.52
N ILE A 168 5.80 17.04 17.26
CA ILE A 168 6.44 17.37 15.97
C ILE A 168 6.11 16.32 14.88
N ASP A 169 5.67 15.12 15.25
CA ASP A 169 5.08 14.14 14.34
C ASP A 169 3.78 13.64 14.97
N GLU A 170 2.63 14.08 14.43
CA GLU A 170 1.26 13.74 14.86
C GLU A 170 0.94 12.23 14.96
N GLU A 171 1.93 11.37 14.72
CA GLU A 171 1.81 9.91 14.63
C GLU A 171 2.88 9.11 15.38
N ARG A 172 3.89 9.73 16.01
CA ARG A 172 4.96 8.99 16.69
C ARG A 172 5.02 9.26 18.19
N ILE A 173 4.43 8.35 18.95
CA ILE A 173 4.77 8.17 20.37
C ILE A 173 6.23 7.69 20.42
N ILE A 174 7.17 8.61 20.66
CA ILE A 174 8.56 8.25 20.88
C ILE A 174 8.67 7.75 22.31
N ARG A 175 8.64 6.42 22.48
CA ARG A 175 9.04 5.79 23.74
C ARG A 175 10.56 5.85 23.86
N SER A 176 11.09 7.01 24.19
CA SER A 176 12.51 7.21 24.46
C SER A 176 12.80 7.05 25.94
N THR A 177 13.74 6.18 26.28
CA THR A 177 14.33 6.16 27.62
C THR A 177 15.18 7.42 27.79
N ILE A 178 15.00 8.15 28.90
CA ILE A 178 15.90 9.26 29.23
C ILE A 178 17.23 8.69 29.66
N HIS A 179 18.31 9.19 29.08
CA HIS A 179 19.63 8.96 29.64
C HIS A 179 19.83 9.89 30.83
N LYS A 180 19.89 9.36 32.06
CA LYS A 180 20.14 10.19 33.25
C LYS A 180 21.55 10.77 33.19
N ALA A 181 21.72 12.01 33.63
CA ALA A 181 23.01 12.68 33.73
C ALA A 181 24.04 11.79 34.46
N GLY A 182 25.23 11.64 33.89
CA GLY A 182 26.31 10.80 34.43
C GLY A 182 26.30 9.32 33.97
N THR A 183 25.37 8.91 33.12
CA THR A 183 25.36 7.55 32.54
C THR A 183 26.30 7.46 31.34
N ASP A 184 27.05 6.36 31.20
CA ASP A 184 28.01 6.14 30.10
C ASP A 184 27.35 6.36 28.72
N VAL A 185 27.89 7.34 27.98
CA VAL A 185 27.47 7.74 26.62
C VAL A 185 27.47 6.54 25.67
N LYS A 186 28.37 5.57 25.89
CA LYS A 186 28.51 4.36 25.05
C LYS A 186 27.33 3.39 25.16
N LYS A 187 26.50 3.51 26.21
CA LYS A 187 25.28 2.70 26.38
C LYS A 187 24.04 3.37 25.80
N ALA A 188 24.12 4.66 25.47
CA ALA A 188 23.04 5.37 24.80
C ALA A 188 22.94 4.89 23.34
N LYS A 189 21.71 4.84 22.84
CA LYS A 189 21.34 4.48 21.47
C LYS A 189 20.77 5.72 20.76
N GLU A 190 20.61 5.66 19.44
CA GLU A 190 20.12 6.75 18.57
C GLU A 190 18.69 7.28 18.89
N TRP A 191 17.94 6.62 19.77
CA TRP A 191 16.56 6.93 20.14
C TRP A 191 16.43 7.43 21.58
N PHE A 192 17.55 7.71 22.24
CA PHE A 192 17.57 8.32 23.57
C PHE A 192 17.31 9.82 23.48
N CYS A 193 16.67 10.34 24.53
CA CYS A 193 16.48 11.77 24.75
C CYS A 193 17.23 12.19 26.02
N PHE A 194 17.65 13.45 26.04
CA PHE A 194 18.42 14.06 27.10
C PHE A 194 17.64 15.25 27.66
N GLU A 195 17.64 15.42 28.98
CA GLU A 195 17.07 16.61 29.63
C GLU A 195 18.02 17.81 29.48
N GLU A 196 19.33 17.56 29.56
CA GLU A 196 20.38 18.58 29.45
C GLU A 196 20.97 18.63 28.03
N LYS A 197 21.16 19.85 27.51
CA LYS A 197 21.74 20.07 26.18
C LYS A 197 23.18 19.57 26.10
N GLU A 198 23.97 19.83 27.14
CA GLU A 198 25.40 19.47 27.20
C GLU A 198 25.63 17.96 27.09
N ASP A 199 24.72 17.15 27.65
CA ASP A 199 24.83 15.69 27.59
C ASP A 199 24.46 15.17 26.19
N CYS A 200 23.52 15.84 25.51
CA CYS A 200 23.21 15.57 24.11
C CYS A 200 24.39 15.94 23.20
N GLU A 201 25.04 17.08 23.44
CA GLU A 201 26.25 17.52 22.72
C GLU A 201 27.38 16.50 22.82
N LYS A 202 27.71 16.04 24.05
CA LYS A 202 28.72 14.99 24.26
C LYS A 202 28.38 13.69 23.52
N PHE A 203 27.10 13.32 23.47
CA PHE A 203 26.65 12.13 22.74
C PHE A 203 26.78 12.31 21.22
N ILE A 204 26.41 13.48 20.68
CA ILE A 204 26.54 13.81 19.27
C ILE A 204 28.01 13.84 18.85
N ASP A 205 28.89 14.44 19.63
CA ASP A 205 30.33 14.46 19.37
C ASP A 205 30.91 13.04 19.32
N TRP A 206 30.47 12.18 20.25
CA TRP A 206 30.85 10.77 20.25
C TRP A 206 30.33 10.04 19.00
N MET A 207 29.08 10.25 18.60
CA MET A 207 28.48 9.64 17.40
C MET A 207 29.19 10.10 16.12
N ASN A 208 29.44 11.41 15.99
CA ASN A 208 30.16 11.99 14.86
C ASN A 208 31.60 11.48 14.78
N ALA A 209 32.28 11.32 15.92
CA ALA A 209 33.62 10.73 15.96
C ALA A 209 33.63 9.25 15.52
N GLN A 210 32.60 8.48 15.86
CA GLN A 210 32.44 7.09 15.38
C GLN A 210 32.24 7.03 13.87
N GLU A 211 31.41 7.91 13.29
CA GLU A 211 31.22 7.99 11.84
C GLU A 211 32.50 8.43 11.11
N ALA A 212 33.24 9.41 11.65
CA ALA A 212 34.54 9.83 11.11
C ALA A 212 35.60 8.70 11.16
N ALA A 213 35.59 7.87 12.20
CA ALA A 213 36.48 6.72 12.30
C ALA A 213 36.15 5.60 11.29
N LYS A 214 34.89 5.50 10.83
CA LYS A 214 34.49 4.59 9.75
C LYS A 214 34.94 5.11 8.38
N GLU A 215 35.07 6.41 8.21
CA GLU A 215 35.58 7.03 6.98
C GLU A 215 37.09 6.79 6.78
N SER A 216 37.85 6.67 7.87
CA SER A 216 39.32 6.47 7.84
C SER A 216 39.76 5.02 7.59
N LYS A 217 38.85 4.09 7.27
CA LYS A 217 39.13 2.68 6.96
C LYS A 217 38.69 2.33 5.55
#